data_AF-A0A1M5MF08-F1
#
_entry.id   AF-A0A1M5MF08-F1
#
_cell.length_a   1.000
_cell.length_b   1.000
_cell.length_c   1.000
_cell.angle_alpha   90.00
_cell.angle_beta   90.00
_cell.angle_gamma   90.00
#
_symmetry.space_group_name_H-M   'P 1'
#
loop_
_entity.id
_entity.type
_entity.pdbx_description
1 polymer ?
#
loop_
_entity_poly.entity_id
_entity_poly.type
_entity_poly.pdbx_seq_one_letter_code
_entity_poly.pdbx_strand_id
1 'polypeptide(L)'
;MKKILLILVISFSMGFTTVNINKKLSNEQSFEVLLFNKLNEIKCNDFGTIDALLNSLDGFYMEGKSSDQTMDIYKLKSSYKKYISIGVYVEYKGFRFESISPAIYNYILKNGVYKEKFSKKDFFMLVYKIGNEEYLLKKSYHNGQSYYLVDTYCAYD
;
A
#
# COMPACT_ATOMS: atom_id res chain seq x y z
N MET A 1 -17.59 37.80 -42.58
CA MET A 1 -17.70 36.57 -41.77
C MET A 1 -16.77 36.70 -40.56
N LYS A 2 -17.32 36.95 -39.36
CA LYS A 2 -16.52 37.07 -38.12
C LYS A 2 -16.46 35.70 -37.45
N LYS A 3 -15.26 35.12 -37.32
CA LYS A 3 -15.01 33.92 -36.50
C LYS A 3 -14.76 34.38 -35.07
N ILE A 4 -15.65 34.04 -34.15
CA ILE A 4 -15.45 34.23 -32.71
C ILE A 4 -14.78 32.95 -32.21
N LEU A 5 -13.53 33.08 -31.75
CA LEU A 5 -12.76 32.01 -31.14
C LEU A 5 -13.23 31.86 -29.69
N LEU A 6 -13.91 30.76 -29.37
CA LEU A 6 -14.35 30.44 -28.02
C LEU A 6 -13.21 29.69 -27.30
N ILE A 7 -12.52 30.33 -26.36
CA ILE A 7 -11.53 29.66 -25.52
C ILE A 7 -12.24 29.20 -24.24
N LEU A 8 -12.45 27.89 -24.11
CA LEU A 8 -12.88 27.25 -22.86
C LEU A 8 -11.67 27.19 -21.91
N VAL A 9 -11.69 28.02 -20.88
CA VAL A 9 -10.79 27.88 -19.73
C VAL A 9 -11.45 26.89 -18.77
N ILE A 10 -11.05 25.61 -18.85
CA ILE A 10 -11.47 24.61 -17.86
C ILE A 10 -10.51 24.73 -16.68
N SER A 11 -10.96 25.43 -15.65
CA SER A 11 -10.29 25.50 -14.35
C SER A 11 -10.46 24.17 -13.61
N PHE A 12 -9.47 23.29 -13.70
CA PHE A 12 -9.39 22.12 -12.82
C PHE A 12 -8.98 22.58 -11.43
N SER A 13 -9.95 22.84 -10.55
CA SER A 13 -9.67 22.96 -9.12
C SER A 13 -9.43 21.56 -8.56
N MET A 14 -8.17 21.14 -8.50
CA MET A 14 -7.75 20.00 -7.68
C MET A 14 -7.96 20.38 -6.21
N GLY A 15 -9.14 20.06 -5.68
CA GLY A 15 -9.38 20.06 -4.25
C GLY A 15 -8.53 18.97 -3.62
N PHE A 16 -7.42 19.35 -2.99
CA PHE A 16 -6.71 18.46 -2.09
C PHE A 16 -7.58 18.25 -0.85
N THR A 17 -8.34 17.16 -0.84
CA THR A 17 -9.04 16.70 0.36
C THR A 17 -7.98 16.25 1.35
N THR A 18 -7.61 17.12 2.29
CA THR A 18 -6.80 16.75 3.45
C THR A 18 -7.61 15.82 4.34
N VAL A 19 -7.49 14.51 4.11
CA VAL A 19 -8.09 13.50 4.96
C VAL A 19 -7.34 13.50 6.28
N ASN A 20 -8.01 13.97 7.33
CA ASN A 20 -7.49 14.00 8.68
C ASN A 20 -7.49 12.57 9.26
N ILE A 21 -6.38 11.85 9.11
CA ILE A 21 -6.18 10.46 9.59
C ILE A 21 -6.08 10.39 11.13
N ASN A 22 -6.09 11.53 11.84
CA ASN A 22 -5.97 11.60 13.30
C ASN A 22 -7.26 11.32 14.08
N LYS A 23 -8.32 10.82 13.45
CA LYS A 23 -9.53 10.43 14.18
C LYS A 23 -9.26 9.13 14.95
N LYS A 24 -9.35 9.19 16.28
CA LYS A 24 -9.23 8.07 17.23
C LYS A 24 -9.92 6.81 16.69
N LEU A 25 -9.14 5.89 16.11
CA LEU A 25 -9.62 4.70 15.41
C LEU A 25 -10.01 3.63 16.43
N SER A 26 -11.29 3.61 16.83
CA SER A 26 -11.85 2.64 17.78
C SER A 26 -12.18 1.28 17.15
N ASN A 27 -11.69 0.96 15.95
CA ASN A 27 -11.92 -0.34 15.30
C ASN A 27 -10.66 -0.78 14.54
N GLU A 28 -9.97 -1.80 15.03
CA GLU A 28 -8.60 -2.15 14.61
C GLU A 28 -8.50 -2.61 13.15
N GLN A 29 -9.53 -3.29 12.63
CA GLN A 29 -9.65 -3.62 11.21
C GLN A 29 -9.75 -2.37 10.33
N SER A 30 -10.34 -1.28 10.84
CA SER A 30 -10.55 -0.09 10.02
C SER A 30 -9.22 0.61 9.73
N PHE A 31 -8.27 0.67 10.67
CA PHE A 31 -7.02 1.39 10.42
C PHE A 31 -6.14 0.73 9.35
N GLU A 32 -5.84 -0.56 9.50
CA GLU A 32 -4.98 -1.26 8.53
C GLU A 32 -5.60 -1.21 7.14
N VAL A 33 -6.90 -1.49 7.02
CA VAL A 33 -7.61 -1.47 5.73
C VAL A 33 -7.67 -0.06 5.15
N LEU A 34 -7.90 0.97 5.96
CA LEU A 34 -7.87 2.36 5.50
C LEU A 34 -6.47 2.78 5.02
N LEU A 35 -5.42 2.44 5.78
CA LEU A 35 -4.04 2.71 5.39
C LEU A 35 -3.68 1.98 4.10
N PHE A 36 -3.99 0.68 4.02
CA PHE A 36 -3.77 -0.14 2.83
C PHE A 36 -4.48 0.44 1.60
N ASN A 37 -5.77 0.78 1.73
CA ASN A 37 -6.53 1.38 0.63
C ASN A 37 -5.95 2.73 0.19
N LYS A 38 -5.51 3.56 1.15
CA LYS A 38 -4.88 4.86 0.83
C LYS A 38 -3.56 4.68 0.10
N LEU A 39 -2.71 3.76 0.57
CA LEU A 39 -1.46 3.41 -0.10
C LEU A 39 -1.75 2.86 -1.51
N ASN A 40 -2.74 1.98 -1.65
CA ASN A 40 -3.12 1.38 -2.93
C ASN A 40 -3.65 2.42 -3.94
N GLU A 41 -4.36 3.46 -3.48
CA GLU A 41 -4.80 4.58 -4.32
C GLU A 41 -3.63 5.38 -4.90
N ILE A 42 -2.55 5.56 -4.14
CA ILE A 42 -1.40 6.39 -4.55
C ILE A 42 -0.22 5.59 -5.07
N LYS A 43 -0.30 4.25 -5.12
CA LYS A 43 0.87 3.38 -5.36
C LYS A 43 1.56 3.59 -6.71
N CYS A 44 0.83 4.14 -7.68
CA CYS A 44 1.30 4.42 -9.04
C CYS A 44 1.73 5.86 -9.27
N ASN A 45 1.67 6.69 -8.24
CA ASN A 45 2.31 7.99 -8.27
C ASN A 45 3.82 7.82 -8.11
N ASP A 46 4.54 8.94 -8.17
CA ASP A 46 5.99 8.90 -7.96
C ASP A 46 6.30 8.47 -6.53
N PHE A 47 7.43 7.78 -6.36
CA PHE A 47 7.92 7.22 -5.10
C PHE A 47 7.75 8.18 -3.91
N GLY A 48 8.08 9.47 -4.12
CA GLY A 48 7.98 10.51 -3.10
C GLY A 48 6.57 10.74 -2.53
N THR A 49 5.51 10.26 -3.19
CA THR A 49 4.13 10.41 -2.71
C THR A 49 3.83 9.47 -1.54
N ILE A 50 4.27 8.21 -1.62
CA ILE A 50 4.08 7.24 -0.52
C ILE A 50 4.96 7.64 0.67
N ASP A 51 6.22 8.00 0.39
CA ASP A 51 7.15 8.51 1.39
C ASP A 51 6.57 9.73 2.13
N ALA A 52 6.10 10.75 1.40
CA ALA A 52 5.47 11.93 2.00
C ALA A 52 4.22 11.57 2.83
N LEU A 53 3.38 10.63 2.36
CA LEU A 53 2.23 10.16 3.13
C LEU A 53 2.68 9.53 4.45
N LEU A 54 3.61 8.57 4.42
CA LEU A 54 4.06 7.86 5.61
C LEU A 54 4.77 8.79 6.60
N ASN A 55 5.60 9.71 6.12
CA ASN A 55 6.26 10.73 6.95
C ASN A 55 5.28 11.75 7.55
N SER A 56 4.12 11.97 6.94
CA SER A 56 3.07 12.83 7.51
C SER A 56 2.27 12.15 8.63
N LEU A 57 2.34 10.81 8.75
CA LEU A 57 1.67 10.06 9.79
C LEU A 57 2.55 10.01 11.04
N ASP A 58 2.10 10.64 12.12
CA ASP A 58 2.82 10.75 13.41
C ASP A 58 3.25 9.39 14.01
N GLY A 59 2.66 8.29 13.54
CA GLY A 59 2.95 6.92 13.97
C GLY A 59 4.03 6.19 13.18
N PHE A 60 4.44 6.66 12.00
CA PHE A 60 5.44 5.98 11.17
C PHE A 60 6.81 6.63 11.26
N TYR A 61 7.84 5.84 10.99
CA TYR A 61 9.21 6.30 10.82
C TYR A 61 9.94 5.40 9.82
N MET A 62 10.92 5.97 9.10
CA MET A 62 11.78 5.20 8.21
C MET A 62 12.81 4.44 9.04
N GLU A 63 12.80 3.11 8.93
CA GLU A 63 13.76 2.22 9.59
C GLU A 63 15.07 2.14 8.79
N GLY A 64 14.99 2.16 7.46
CA GLY A 64 16.13 2.02 6.57
C GLY A 64 15.74 1.41 5.23
N LYS A 65 16.66 0.68 4.61
CA LYS A 65 16.46 0.00 3.33
C LYS A 65 16.43 -1.51 3.49
N SER A 66 15.77 -2.22 2.58
CA SER A 66 15.89 -3.68 2.48
C SER A 66 17.34 -4.09 2.22
N SER A 67 17.69 -5.35 2.55
CA SER A 67 19.06 -5.85 2.40
C SER A 67 19.57 -5.81 0.96
N ASP A 68 18.67 -5.93 -0.02
CA ASP A 68 18.94 -5.81 -1.45
C ASP A 68 18.74 -4.37 -1.98
N GLN A 69 18.43 -3.42 -1.11
CA GLN A 69 18.17 -1.99 -1.41
C GLN A 69 17.02 -1.73 -2.39
N THR A 70 16.17 -2.73 -2.64
CA THR A 70 15.01 -2.59 -3.54
C THR A 70 13.83 -1.86 -2.90
N MET A 71 13.82 -1.71 -1.57
CA MET A 71 12.75 -1.06 -0.82
C MET A 71 13.27 -0.12 0.27
N ASP A 72 12.61 1.01 0.43
CA ASP A 72 12.68 1.82 1.67
C ASP A 72 11.63 1.33 2.65
N ILE A 73 12.01 1.09 3.91
CA ILE A 73 11.19 0.41 4.92
C ILE A 73 10.73 1.40 5.98
N TYR A 74 9.42 1.50 6.14
CA TYR A 74 8.76 2.31 7.18
C TYR A 74 8.10 1.37 8.18
N LYS A 75 8.21 1.69 9.47
CA LYS A 75 7.58 0.92 10.54
C LYS A 75 6.66 1.79 11.38
N LEU A 76 5.59 1.19 11.87
CA LEU A 76 4.76 1.80 12.90
C LEU A 76 5.50 1.79 14.24
N LYS A 77 5.50 2.91 14.96
CA LYS A 77 6.12 3.05 16.28
C LYS A 77 5.55 2.02 17.26
N SER A 78 6.42 1.45 18.08
CA SER A 78 6.07 0.43 19.08
C SER A 78 5.03 0.90 20.11
N SER A 79 4.90 2.22 20.33
CA SER A 79 3.88 2.83 21.19
C SER A 79 2.45 2.48 20.78
N TYR A 80 2.23 2.11 19.52
CA TYR A 80 0.92 1.69 19.00
C TYR A 80 0.61 0.20 19.24
N LYS A 81 1.54 -0.56 19.86
CA LYS A 81 1.39 -1.99 20.19
C LYS A 81 0.94 -2.88 19.03
N LYS A 82 1.34 -2.51 17.81
CA LYS A 82 1.06 -3.23 16.57
C LYS A 82 2.31 -3.32 15.73
N TYR A 83 2.45 -4.41 14.99
CA TYR A 83 3.49 -4.54 13.98
C TYR A 83 2.89 -4.28 12.61
N ILE A 84 3.30 -3.17 12.00
CA ILE A 84 3.06 -2.84 10.60
C ILE A 84 4.38 -2.35 10.01
N SER A 85 4.77 -2.94 8.89
CA SER A 85 5.92 -2.53 8.10
C SER A 85 5.49 -2.30 6.65
N ILE A 86 5.87 -1.15 6.09
CA ILE A 86 5.60 -0.79 4.70
C ILE A 86 6.94 -0.70 3.97
N GLY A 87 7.17 -1.60 3.02
CA GLY A 87 8.31 -1.53 2.11
C GLY A 87 7.89 -0.83 0.82
N VAL A 88 8.44 0.35 0.54
CA VAL A 88 8.15 1.11 -0.69
C VAL A 88 9.21 0.76 -1.73
N TYR A 89 8.80 0.22 -2.87
CA TYR A 89 9.74 -0.16 -3.92
C TYR A 89 10.40 1.07 -4.55
N VAL A 90 11.73 1.04 -4.70
CA VAL A 90 12.53 2.19 -5.18
C VAL A 90 12.55 2.24 -6.71
N GLU A 91 12.80 1.10 -7.36
CA GLU A 91 12.90 1.00 -8.82
C GLU A 91 11.55 0.75 -9.51
N TYR A 92 10.57 0.29 -8.74
CA TYR A 92 9.26 -0.12 -9.24
C TYR A 92 8.18 0.62 -8.47
N LYS A 93 7.09 0.99 -9.13
CA LYS A 93 5.95 1.61 -8.44
C LYS A 93 5.15 0.54 -7.70
N GLY A 94 4.88 0.75 -6.42
CA GLY A 94 4.18 -0.22 -5.57
C GLY A 94 4.66 -0.20 -4.12
N PHE A 95 4.14 -1.14 -3.34
CA PHE A 95 4.60 -1.35 -1.97
C PHE A 95 4.32 -2.78 -1.48
N ARG A 96 5.08 -3.18 -0.47
CA ARG A 96 4.83 -4.33 0.41
C ARG A 96 4.17 -3.84 1.69
N PHE A 97 3.02 -4.40 2.03
CA PHE A 97 2.41 -4.26 3.35
C PHE A 97 2.65 -5.53 4.16
N GLU A 98 3.26 -5.41 5.33
CA GLU A 98 3.52 -6.52 6.24
C GLU A 98 2.89 -6.25 7.61
N SER A 99 2.15 -7.23 8.14
CA SER A 99 1.52 -7.15 9.46
C SER A 99 1.42 -8.52 10.12
N ILE A 100 1.35 -8.55 11.45
CA ILE A 100 0.99 -9.76 12.20
C ILE A 100 -0.52 -10.02 12.23
N SER A 101 -1.32 -9.00 11.88
CA SER A 101 -2.76 -9.11 11.70
C SER A 101 -3.09 -9.65 10.30
N PRO A 102 -4.02 -10.61 10.17
CA PRO A 102 -4.44 -11.14 8.87
C PRO A 102 -5.45 -10.22 8.15
N ALA A 103 -5.72 -9.02 8.64
CA ALA A 103 -6.84 -8.19 8.17
C ALA A 103 -6.81 -7.93 6.65
N ILE A 104 -5.68 -7.42 6.13
CA ILE A 104 -5.52 -7.13 4.69
C ILE A 104 -5.50 -8.42 3.87
N TYR A 105 -4.80 -9.44 4.37
CA TYR A 105 -4.72 -10.74 3.72
C TYR A 105 -6.12 -11.34 3.50
N ASN A 106 -6.94 -11.37 4.56
CA ASN A 106 -8.31 -11.86 4.51
C ASN A 106 -9.23 -10.95 3.69
N TYR A 107 -9.02 -9.63 3.73
CA TYR A 107 -9.74 -8.69 2.87
C TYR A 107 -9.54 -9.03 1.38
N ILE A 108 -8.30 -9.31 0.96
CA ILE A 108 -8.01 -9.66 -0.43
C ILE A 108 -8.56 -11.04 -0.78
N LEU A 109 -8.40 -12.04 0.09
CA LEU A 109 -8.99 -13.37 -0.13
C LEU A 109 -10.52 -13.32 -0.30
N LYS A 110 -11.20 -12.46 0.48
CA LYS A 110 -12.67 -12.35 0.45
C LYS A 110 -13.18 -11.62 -0.79
N ASN A 111 -12.46 -10.61 -1.26
CA ASN A 111 -12.93 -9.72 -2.33
C ASN A 111 -12.27 -9.98 -3.69
N GLY A 112 -11.20 -10.77 -3.72
CA GLY A 112 -10.44 -11.07 -4.93
C GLY A 112 -10.79 -12.42 -5.54
N VAL A 113 -10.41 -12.56 -6.81
CA VAL A 113 -10.46 -13.82 -7.56
C VAL A 113 -9.05 -14.41 -7.58
N TYR A 114 -8.91 -15.66 -7.14
CA TYR A 114 -7.65 -16.38 -7.25
C TYR A 114 -7.22 -16.49 -8.72
N LYS A 115 -5.95 -16.17 -8.99
CA LYS A 115 -5.34 -16.25 -10.32
C LYS A 115 -4.46 -17.49 -10.44
N GLU A 116 -3.40 -17.51 -9.65
CA GLU A 116 -2.38 -18.54 -9.73
C GLU A 116 -1.53 -18.59 -8.47
N LYS A 117 -0.63 -19.57 -8.42
CA LYS A 117 0.39 -19.72 -7.40
C LYS A 117 1.75 -19.46 -8.04
N PHE A 118 2.38 -18.34 -7.68
CA PHE A 118 3.76 -18.05 -8.04
C PHE A 118 4.70 -18.78 -7.07
N SER A 119 5.70 -19.50 -7.58
CA SER A 119 6.70 -20.20 -6.73
C SER A 119 8.11 -19.85 -7.18
N LYS A 120 8.98 -19.46 -6.24
CA LYS A 120 10.41 -19.19 -6.52
C LYS A 120 11.25 -19.78 -5.39
N LYS A 121 12.10 -20.76 -5.74
CA LYS A 121 13.01 -21.51 -4.86
C LYS A 121 12.36 -21.94 -3.54
N ASP A 122 12.40 -21.08 -2.53
CA ASP A 122 12.07 -21.40 -1.14
C ASP A 122 10.78 -20.73 -0.64
N PHE A 123 10.02 -20.09 -1.53
CA PHE A 123 8.73 -19.53 -1.17
C PHE A 123 7.71 -19.61 -2.31
N PHE A 124 6.44 -19.60 -1.91
CA PHE A 124 5.33 -19.41 -2.82
C PHE A 124 4.54 -18.17 -2.41
N MET A 125 3.87 -17.57 -3.39
CA MET A 125 2.93 -16.46 -3.22
C MET A 125 1.64 -16.83 -3.95
N LEU A 126 0.51 -16.49 -3.36
CA LEU A 126 -0.79 -16.62 -4.02
C LEU A 126 -1.08 -15.31 -4.74
N VAL A 127 -1.44 -15.38 -6.01
CA VAL A 127 -1.82 -14.21 -6.80
C VAL A 127 -3.34 -14.10 -6.78
N TYR A 128 -3.85 -12.96 -6.33
CA TYR A 128 -5.29 -12.63 -6.33
C TYR A 128 -5.53 -11.35 -7.10
N LYS A 129 -6.66 -11.27 -7.82
CA LYS A 129 -7.07 -10.10 -8.59
C LYS A 129 -8.33 -9.46 -8.01
N ILE A 130 -8.33 -8.15 -7.81
CA ILE A 130 -9.54 -7.33 -7.51
C ILE A 130 -9.65 -6.25 -8.58
N GLY A 131 -10.72 -6.25 -9.37
CA GLY A 131 -10.80 -5.35 -10.53
C GLY A 131 -9.66 -5.63 -11.50
N ASN A 132 -8.84 -4.62 -11.81
CA ASN A 132 -7.65 -4.77 -12.65
C ASN A 132 -6.35 -4.96 -11.85
N GLU A 133 -6.42 -4.93 -10.52
CA GLU A 133 -5.26 -4.96 -9.64
C GLU A 133 -4.90 -6.38 -9.23
N GLU A 134 -3.61 -6.71 -9.26
CA GLU A 134 -3.08 -7.97 -8.74
C GLU A 134 -2.33 -7.77 -7.42
N TYR A 135 -2.51 -8.73 -6.54
CA TYR A 135 -1.93 -8.76 -5.19
C TYR A 135 -1.24 -10.10 -4.98
N LEU A 136 0.01 -10.05 -4.53
CA LEU A 136 0.77 -11.25 -4.20
C LEU A 136 0.73 -11.41 -2.69
N LEU A 137 0.12 -12.51 -2.26
CA LEU A 137 -0.13 -12.81 -0.86
C LEU A 137 0.87 -13.87 -0.39
N LYS A 138 1.58 -13.57 0.70
CA LYS A 138 2.47 -14.52 1.36
C LYS A 138 2.18 -14.56 2.86
N LYS A 139 2.02 -15.77 3.38
CA LYS A 139 2.00 -16.03 4.82
C LYS A 139 3.32 -16.68 5.21
N SER A 140 4.04 -16.10 6.17
CA SER A 140 5.26 -16.66 6.75
C SER A 140 5.10 -16.88 8.24
N TYR A 141 5.97 -17.72 8.82
CA TYR A 141 6.02 -17.99 10.24
C TYR A 141 7.45 -17.81 10.74
N HIS A 142 7.63 -16.97 11.75
CA HIS A 142 8.94 -16.68 12.33
C HIS A 142 8.80 -16.46 13.84
N ASN A 143 9.66 -17.11 14.63
CA ASN A 143 9.69 -17.01 16.10
C ASN A 143 8.32 -17.15 16.78
N GLY A 144 7.52 -18.13 16.39
CA GLY A 144 6.21 -18.36 17.02
C GLY A 144 5.06 -17.51 16.46
N GLN A 145 5.36 -16.57 15.57
CA GLN A 145 4.41 -15.56 15.09
C GLN A 145 4.17 -15.72 13.57
N SER A 146 2.91 -15.63 13.16
CA SER A 146 2.55 -15.51 11.74
C SER A 146 2.69 -14.07 11.27
N TYR A 147 3.26 -13.89 10.09
CA TYR A 147 3.36 -12.62 9.37
C TYR A 147 2.63 -12.75 8.04
N TYR A 148 1.88 -11.72 7.69
CA TYR A 148 1.09 -11.63 6.48
C TYR A 148 1.65 -10.50 5.63
N LEU A 149 2.11 -10.86 4.44
CA LEU A 149 2.71 -9.96 3.47
C LEU A 149 1.77 -9.85 2.27
N VAL A 150 1.57 -8.62 1.81
CA VAL A 150 0.84 -8.27 0.61
C VAL A 150 1.73 -7.39 -0.24
N ASP A 151 2.19 -7.90 -1.37
CA ASP A 151 2.88 -7.11 -2.38
C ASP A 151 1.88 -6.63 -3.42
N THR A 152 1.99 -5.37 -3.79
CA THR A 152 1.27 -4.81 -4.92
C THR A 152 2.19 -3.91 -5.74
N TYR A 153 2.00 -3.97 -7.05
CA TYR A 153 2.79 -3.26 -8.04
C TYR A 153 1.84 -2.48 -8.96
N CYS A 154 2.37 -1.49 -9.65
CA CYS A 154 1.65 -0.91 -10.78
C CYS A 154 1.80 -1.83 -11.99
N ALA A 155 0.69 -2.05 -12.69
CA ALA A 155 0.78 -2.63 -14.02
C ALA A 155 1.70 -1.74 -14.87
N TYR A 156 2.70 -2.35 -15.51
CA TYR A 156 3.43 -1.65 -16.57
C TYR A 156 2.47 -1.51 -17.74
N ASP A 157 2.12 -0.27 -18.09
CA ASP A 157 1.56 0.04 -19.41
C ASP A 157 2.64 -0.09 -20.48
#